data_AF-E4X1U8-F1
#
_entry.id   AF-E4X1U8-F1
#
_cell.length_a   1.000
_cell.length_b   1.000
_cell.length_c   1.000
_cell.angle_alpha   90.00
_cell.angle_beta   90.00
_cell.angle_gamma   90.00
#
_symmetry.space_group_name_H-M   'P 1'
#
loop_
_entity.id
_entity.type
_entity.pdbx_description
1 polymer ?
#
loop_
_entity_poly.entity_id
_entity_poly.type
_entity_poly.pdbx_seq_one_letter_code
_entity_poly.pdbx_strand_id
1 'polypeptide(L)'
;MCVASEWSEFGECDAECDGFGQMTRNRECACPEGADEDDEECGCGELTECKSCQGKPCNCWGEWAPWSPCDGPCGAGTRKRVSENICDEGAEPKIEEEECEEILCTPGEWSEWTECDAEPGEYGQKFRERDCSCPPGGDELNPDCGCGDLKECLSCKGESLCEWSPWSEPKAPCTSTCGGGTQPRDRICNERPKSFEAPDSPRRTCDSVPEIEEGCPGAFTEQTPCSVDACPPKCEFGEWTCWSECSATCGGGKMSRDRPCNCPEGVPESECENNGQCEGEPIEEQDCNTDITCPPECEFGDDWAPWGPCTTTCGPGSRQREKECDCKSSDKCDGCEVPEGSNPDDFLETGDCPNAPCTCWGDWAPWSECPNGCGTDTRTRERPCICEDEDCNEEDNIEQEICPGDSCMWSCWSEWSECLGGVNSLEGPPCGESTKKRTRTCDCPPGVDEDECGCEGPSEEEAPCDLGSCEDLCYTQWSPWSPCGECGGLSTRERECKCDAEWCQFTTTEMNECPDFKCKPGTG
;
A
#
# COMPACT_ATOMS: atom_id res chain seq x y z
N MET A 1 90.08 -7.36 121.08
CA MET A 1 89.67 -8.47 120.20
C MET A 1 88.72 -7.90 119.19
N CYS A 2 89.01 -8.06 117.90
CA CYS A 2 88.16 -7.56 116.85
C CYS A 2 86.94 -8.45 116.65
N VAL A 3 85.84 -7.85 116.21
CA VAL A 3 84.56 -8.54 115.99
C VAL A 3 84.12 -8.25 114.56
N ALA A 4 83.86 -9.32 113.79
CA ALA A 4 83.30 -9.20 112.45
C ALA A 4 81.79 -8.94 112.52
N SER A 5 81.29 -8.05 111.65
CA SER A 5 79.88 -7.75 111.49
C SER A 5 79.11 -8.92 110.87
N GLU A 6 77.78 -8.82 110.82
CA GLU A 6 76.98 -9.70 109.99
C GLU A 6 77.30 -9.49 108.51
N TRP A 7 77.11 -10.54 107.72
CA TRP A 7 77.28 -10.53 106.27
C TRP A 7 76.19 -9.71 105.59
N SER A 8 76.56 -8.93 104.58
CA SER A 8 75.59 -8.32 103.66
C SER A 8 74.80 -9.40 102.90
N GLU A 9 73.70 -9.03 102.27
CA GLU A 9 73.09 -9.92 101.26
C GLU A 9 74.05 -10.11 100.07
N PHE A 10 73.91 -11.23 99.38
CA PHE A 10 74.66 -11.48 98.14
C PHE A 10 74.20 -10.49 97.06
N GLY A 11 75.17 -9.88 96.38
CA GLY A 11 74.92 -9.03 95.21
C GLY A 11 74.36 -9.81 94.02
N GLU A 12 74.05 -9.11 92.94
CA GLU A 12 73.58 -9.75 91.71
C GLU A 12 74.68 -10.62 91.09
N CYS A 13 74.25 -11.65 90.35
CA CYS A 13 75.16 -12.55 89.65
C CYS A 13 75.93 -11.78 88.57
N ASP A 14 77.26 -11.86 88.58
CA ASP A 14 78.11 -11.19 87.59
C ASP A 14 78.21 -11.94 86.25
N ALA A 15 77.49 -13.04 86.08
CA ALA A 15 77.51 -13.86 84.87
C ALA A 15 76.91 -13.14 83.67
N GLU A 16 77.59 -13.23 82.51
CA GLU A 16 76.99 -12.94 81.21
C GLU A 16 75.92 -13.98 80.83
N CYS A 17 75.07 -13.66 79.85
CA CYS A 17 73.95 -14.51 79.42
C CYS A 17 74.34 -15.98 79.19
N ASP A 18 73.55 -16.90 79.75
CA ASP A 18 73.75 -18.37 79.72
C ASP A 18 75.12 -18.87 80.24
N GLY A 19 75.91 -18.01 80.90
CA GLY A 19 77.17 -18.33 81.58
C GLY A 19 77.03 -18.67 83.06
N PHE A 20 78.15 -19.09 83.67
CA PHE A 20 78.29 -19.23 85.13
C PHE A 20 79.09 -18.06 85.68
N GLY A 21 78.58 -17.43 86.73
CA GLY A 21 79.23 -16.31 87.42
C GLY A 21 79.22 -16.52 88.93
N GLN A 22 79.58 -15.48 89.65
CA GLN A 22 79.61 -15.43 91.10
C GLN A 22 78.80 -14.25 91.61
N MET A 23 78.20 -14.46 92.78
CA MET A 23 77.64 -13.40 93.60
C MET A 23 78.51 -13.29 94.85
N THR A 24 78.81 -12.05 95.24
CA THR A 24 79.69 -11.75 96.36
C THR A 24 78.94 -10.99 97.45
N ARG A 25 79.29 -11.26 98.70
CA ARG A 25 78.85 -10.46 99.87
C ARG A 25 80.04 -10.17 100.77
N ASN A 26 79.94 -9.08 101.52
CA ASN A 26 81.02 -8.60 102.38
C ASN A 26 80.54 -8.39 103.82
N ARG A 27 81.48 -8.37 104.75
CA ARG A 27 81.29 -7.94 106.14
C ARG A 27 82.51 -7.15 106.60
N GLU A 28 82.35 -6.32 107.62
CA GLU A 28 83.40 -5.45 108.13
C GLU A 28 83.96 -6.01 109.44
N CYS A 29 85.23 -5.76 109.74
CA CYS A 29 85.85 -6.11 111.02
C CYS A 29 86.13 -4.85 111.82
N ALA A 30 85.61 -4.77 113.05
CA ALA A 30 85.83 -3.62 113.92
C ALA A 30 86.96 -3.91 114.93
N CYS A 31 88.06 -3.15 114.84
CA CYS A 31 89.24 -3.25 115.72
C CYS A 31 89.47 -1.97 116.56
N PRO A 32 90.03 -2.08 117.79
CA PRO A 32 90.45 -0.92 118.58
C PRO A 32 91.63 -0.17 117.93
N GLU A 33 91.69 1.16 118.09
CA GLU A 33 92.69 2.02 117.44
C GLU A 33 94.14 1.58 117.72
N GLY A 34 94.86 1.28 116.63
CA GLY A 34 96.28 0.91 116.64
C GLY A 34 96.59 -0.56 116.34
N ALA A 35 95.58 -1.41 116.11
CA ALA A 35 95.75 -2.76 115.56
C ALA A 35 95.56 -2.74 114.04
N ASP A 36 96.47 -3.38 113.29
CA ASP A 36 96.40 -3.48 111.84
C ASP A 36 95.29 -4.47 111.44
N GLU A 37 94.43 -4.07 110.50
CA GLU A 37 93.23 -4.83 110.13
C GLU A 37 93.55 -6.09 109.31
N ASP A 38 94.77 -6.16 108.76
CA ASP A 38 95.30 -7.28 107.97
C ASP A 38 96.19 -8.24 108.78
N ASP A 39 96.34 -8.05 110.10
CA ASP A 39 97.15 -8.94 110.94
C ASP A 39 96.39 -10.24 111.26
N GLU A 40 96.90 -11.36 110.75
CA GLU A 40 96.25 -12.69 110.72
C GLU A 40 95.97 -13.26 112.14
N GLU A 41 96.57 -12.67 113.17
CA GLU A 41 96.38 -13.03 114.59
C GLU A 41 95.20 -12.28 115.26
N CYS A 42 94.50 -11.42 114.50
CA CYS A 42 93.37 -10.60 114.97
C CYS A 42 91.96 -11.15 114.59
N GLY A 43 91.77 -12.48 114.58
CA GLY A 43 90.48 -13.15 114.87
C GLY A 43 89.21 -12.89 114.02
N CYS A 44 89.20 -12.03 113.00
CA CYS A 44 87.98 -11.70 112.23
C CYS A 44 87.64 -12.65 111.05
N GLY A 45 88.62 -13.42 110.55
CA GLY A 45 88.45 -14.33 109.43
C GLY A 45 88.10 -13.62 108.11
N GLU A 46 87.68 -14.39 107.10
CA GLU A 46 87.35 -13.87 105.76
C GLU A 46 86.26 -12.79 105.81
N LEU A 47 86.49 -11.67 105.12
CA LEU A 47 85.59 -10.51 105.05
C LEU A 47 84.76 -10.47 103.75
N THR A 48 85.04 -11.38 102.82
CA THR A 48 84.35 -11.51 101.54
C THR A 48 84.01 -12.97 101.29
N GLU A 49 82.76 -13.26 100.91
CA GLU A 49 82.30 -14.60 100.56
C GLU A 49 81.69 -14.60 99.15
N CYS A 50 82.05 -15.59 98.34
CA CYS A 50 81.56 -15.77 96.98
C CYS A 50 80.75 -17.06 96.84
N LYS A 51 79.67 -17.02 96.04
CA LYS A 51 78.84 -18.18 95.68
C LYS A 51 78.54 -18.17 94.18
N SER A 52 78.57 -19.34 93.54
CA SER A 52 78.29 -19.45 92.10
C SER A 52 76.80 -19.30 91.77
N CYS A 53 76.53 -18.77 90.58
CA CYS A 53 75.20 -18.53 90.03
C CYS A 53 75.19 -18.73 88.50
N GLN A 54 74.02 -18.90 87.90
CA GLN A 54 73.83 -18.99 86.44
C GLN A 54 73.13 -17.73 85.92
N GLY A 55 73.61 -17.20 84.80
CA GLY A 55 73.01 -16.08 84.08
C GLY A 55 71.62 -16.43 83.54
N LYS A 56 70.81 -15.41 83.21
CA LYS A 56 69.48 -15.59 82.59
C LYS A 56 69.62 -15.99 81.11
N PRO A 57 68.63 -16.71 80.52
CA PRO A 57 68.67 -17.11 79.11
C PRO A 57 68.42 -15.92 78.18
N CYS A 58 69.22 -15.82 77.12
CA CYS A 58 69.23 -14.64 76.22
C CYS A 58 68.26 -14.80 75.03
N ASN A 59 67.56 -13.71 74.63
CA ASN A 59 66.88 -13.63 73.33
C ASN A 59 67.90 -13.19 72.28
N CYS A 60 68.36 -14.13 71.47
CA CYS A 60 69.51 -13.92 70.60
C CYS A 60 69.22 -13.34 69.22
N TRP A 61 67.95 -13.10 68.88
CA TRP A 61 67.59 -12.50 67.58
C TRP A 61 67.25 -11.02 67.77
N GLY A 62 67.90 -10.17 66.99
CA GLY A 62 67.64 -8.74 66.96
C GLY A 62 66.31 -8.38 66.32
N GLU A 63 65.93 -7.11 66.44
CA GLU A 63 64.74 -6.61 65.74
C GLU A 63 64.91 -6.78 64.23
N TRP A 64 63.80 -7.04 63.56
CA TRP A 64 63.81 -7.13 62.10
C TRP A 64 64.20 -5.79 61.50
N ALA A 65 65.16 -5.83 60.57
CA ALA A 65 65.46 -4.71 59.70
C ALA A 65 64.18 -4.28 58.93
N PRO A 66 64.08 -3.01 58.51
CA PRO A 66 63.03 -2.59 57.60
C PRO A 66 63.06 -3.43 56.31
N TRP A 67 61.89 -3.61 55.70
CA TRP A 67 61.76 -4.30 54.42
C TRP A 67 62.60 -3.61 53.33
N SER A 68 63.28 -4.42 52.50
CA SER A 68 63.93 -3.95 51.29
C SER A 68 62.91 -3.37 50.29
N PRO A 69 63.37 -2.58 49.31
CA PRO A 69 62.56 -2.25 48.13
C PRO A 69 62.10 -3.53 47.40
N CYS A 70 61.05 -3.40 46.59
CA CYS A 70 60.54 -4.49 45.77
C CYS A 70 61.51 -4.79 44.61
N ASP A 71 61.92 -6.04 44.42
CA ASP A 71 62.93 -6.42 43.41
C ASP A 71 62.40 -6.48 41.95
N GLY A 72 61.12 -6.14 41.69
CA GLY A 72 60.47 -6.25 40.37
C GLY A 72 60.51 -4.95 39.53
N PRO A 73 60.76 -5.01 38.20
CA PRO A 73 60.91 -3.82 37.35
C PRO A 73 59.60 -3.09 37.01
N CYS A 74 58.43 -3.71 37.23
CA CYS A 74 57.10 -3.16 36.90
C CYS A 74 55.99 -3.65 37.86
N GLY A 75 56.24 -3.59 39.17
CA GLY A 75 55.14 -3.71 40.16
C GLY A 75 54.70 -5.13 40.55
N ALA A 76 55.50 -6.15 40.27
CA ALA A 76 55.40 -7.46 40.94
C ALA A 76 56.81 -7.99 41.24
N GLY A 77 57.09 -8.26 42.50
CA GLY A 77 58.38 -8.76 42.96
C GLY A 77 58.29 -9.27 44.39
N THR A 78 59.45 -9.55 44.98
CA THR A 78 59.56 -9.98 46.37
C THR A 78 60.40 -8.95 47.11
N ARG A 79 60.00 -8.59 48.33
CA ARG A 79 60.83 -7.79 49.24
C ARG A 79 61.28 -8.65 50.40
N LYS A 80 62.43 -8.33 50.97
CA LYS A 80 63.07 -9.14 52.02
C LYS A 80 63.45 -8.28 53.22
N ARG A 81 63.39 -8.85 54.42
CA ARG A 81 63.98 -8.26 55.61
C ARG A 81 64.79 -9.28 56.37
N VAL A 82 65.78 -8.79 57.13
CA VAL A 82 66.72 -9.64 57.86
C VAL A 82 66.70 -9.34 59.34
N SER A 83 66.86 -10.39 60.16
CA SER A 83 67.09 -10.28 61.61
C SER A 83 68.39 -10.99 61.91
N GLU A 84 69.35 -10.23 62.42
CA GLU A 84 70.68 -10.73 62.76
C GLU A 84 70.67 -11.37 64.14
N ASN A 85 71.57 -12.34 64.33
CA ASN A 85 71.78 -12.97 65.63
C ASN A 85 72.77 -12.13 66.43
N ILE A 86 72.32 -11.53 67.53
CA ILE A 86 73.13 -10.63 68.35
C ILE A 86 74.10 -11.42 69.27
N CYS A 87 73.86 -12.72 69.47
CA CYS A 87 74.69 -13.55 70.34
C CYS A 87 75.82 -14.29 69.59
N ASP A 88 75.73 -14.42 68.25
CA ASP A 88 76.69 -15.14 67.43
C ASP A 88 76.88 -14.43 66.08
N GLU A 89 77.98 -13.69 65.96
CA GLU A 89 78.33 -12.95 64.74
C GLU A 89 78.58 -13.86 63.52
N GLY A 90 78.70 -15.18 63.71
CA GLY A 90 78.87 -16.17 62.65
C GLY A 90 77.58 -16.89 62.22
N ALA A 91 76.46 -16.66 62.92
CA ALA A 91 75.20 -17.34 62.62
C ALA A 91 74.50 -16.73 61.40
N GLU A 92 73.91 -17.58 60.54
CA GLU A 92 73.16 -17.11 59.38
C GLU A 92 71.95 -16.26 59.81
N PRO A 93 71.75 -15.06 59.22
CA PRO A 93 70.64 -14.18 59.58
C PRO A 93 69.32 -14.81 59.17
N LYS A 94 68.26 -14.55 59.93
CA LYS A 94 66.91 -14.92 59.52
C LYS A 94 66.46 -13.99 58.40
N ILE A 95 65.95 -14.57 57.33
CA ILE A 95 65.39 -13.84 56.18
C ILE A 95 63.90 -14.13 56.11
N GLU A 96 63.11 -13.07 55.96
CA GLU A 96 61.67 -13.15 55.67
C GLU A 96 61.41 -12.50 54.31
N GLU A 97 60.59 -13.16 53.49
CA GLU A 97 60.26 -12.72 52.13
C GLU A 97 58.75 -12.54 52.01
N GLU A 98 58.32 -11.48 51.32
CA GLU A 98 56.91 -11.17 51.08
C GLU A 98 56.70 -10.70 49.63
N GLU A 99 55.60 -11.12 49.02
CA GLU A 99 55.16 -10.61 47.72
C GLU A 99 54.73 -9.15 47.86
N CYS A 100 55.31 -8.28 47.03
CA CYS A 100 54.94 -6.88 46.95
C CYS A 100 54.11 -6.63 45.67
N GLU A 101 52.92 -6.06 45.84
CA GLU A 101 52.05 -5.60 44.76
C GLU A 101 51.88 -4.08 44.81
N GLU A 102 52.03 -3.48 43.62
CA GLU A 102 51.64 -2.13 43.18
C GLU A 102 52.54 -0.92 43.48
N ILE A 103 53.18 -0.43 42.40
CA ILE A 103 53.17 0.98 41.98
C ILE A 103 53.00 0.99 40.45
N LEU A 104 51.79 1.21 39.95
CA LEU A 104 51.54 1.43 38.52
C LEU A 104 51.38 2.92 38.26
N CYS A 105 52.12 3.45 37.29
CA CYS A 105 51.94 4.83 36.86
C CYS A 105 50.66 4.94 36.02
N THR A 106 49.92 6.03 36.21
CA THR A 106 48.69 6.29 35.48
C THR A 106 48.96 7.32 34.39
N PRO A 107 48.64 7.02 33.11
CA PRO A 107 48.75 8.02 32.06
C PRO A 107 47.70 9.11 32.30
N GLY A 108 48.13 10.37 32.23
CA GLY A 108 47.27 11.53 32.20
C GLY A 108 46.48 11.60 30.90
N GLU A 109 45.61 12.61 30.82
CA GLU A 109 44.88 12.88 29.58
C GLU A 109 45.84 13.40 28.50
N TRP A 110 45.55 13.03 27.25
CA TRP A 110 46.26 13.59 26.11
C TRP A 110 45.98 15.09 25.98
N SER A 111 47.03 15.84 25.67
CA SER A 111 46.92 17.22 25.21
C SER A 111 46.08 17.30 23.93
N GLU A 112 45.61 18.50 23.63
CA GLU A 112 45.15 18.82 22.28
C GLU A 112 46.27 18.55 21.27
N TRP A 113 45.90 18.19 20.05
CA TRP A 113 46.86 18.05 18.97
C TRP A 113 47.49 19.41 18.64
N THR A 114 48.79 19.43 18.40
CA THR A 114 49.46 20.59 17.81
C THR A 114 48.90 20.89 16.43
N GLU A 115 49.14 22.11 15.96
CA GLU A 115 48.92 22.43 14.53
C GLU A 115 49.78 21.51 13.64
N CYS A 116 49.32 21.32 12.40
CA CYS A 116 50.04 20.52 11.42
C CYS A 116 51.33 21.25 11.03
N ASP A 117 52.48 20.59 11.12
CA ASP A 117 53.77 21.16 10.72
C ASP A 117 53.99 21.20 9.19
N ALA A 118 52.99 20.78 8.42
CA ALA A 118 53.02 20.75 6.97
C ALA A 118 52.89 22.14 6.34
N GLU A 119 53.66 22.38 5.28
CA GLU A 119 53.38 23.50 4.38
C GLU A 119 52.00 23.32 3.69
N PRO A 120 51.33 24.42 3.29
CA PRO A 120 50.03 24.36 2.62
C PRO A 120 50.03 23.45 1.39
N GLY A 121 49.14 22.46 1.37
CA GLY A 121 49.03 21.48 0.29
C GLY A 121 49.99 20.28 0.37
N GLU A 122 50.90 20.23 1.36
CA GLU A 122 51.78 19.09 1.60
C GLU A 122 51.31 18.21 2.77
N TYR A 123 51.97 17.07 2.97
CA TYR A 123 51.75 16.20 4.13
C TYR A 123 52.78 16.48 5.21
N GLY A 124 52.33 16.54 6.45
CA GLY A 124 53.17 16.68 7.63
C GLY A 124 52.58 15.91 8.80
N GLN A 125 52.98 16.28 10.00
CA GLN A 125 52.66 15.59 11.23
C GLN A 125 52.12 16.57 12.26
N LYS A 126 51.21 16.08 13.08
CA LYS A 126 50.79 16.74 14.32
C LYS A 126 51.04 15.82 15.48
N PHE A 127 51.31 16.41 16.63
CA PHE A 127 51.71 15.70 17.83
C PHE A 127 50.72 15.99 18.96
N ARG A 128 50.56 15.05 19.87
CA ARG A 128 49.98 15.31 21.19
C ARG A 128 50.78 14.57 22.24
N GLU A 129 50.80 15.11 23.43
CA GLU A 129 51.61 14.62 24.54
C GLU A 129 50.70 14.36 25.74
N ARG A 130 51.06 13.40 26.58
CA ARG A 130 50.39 13.18 27.87
C ARG A 130 51.43 12.99 28.94
N ASP A 131 51.14 13.50 30.12
CA ASP A 131 51.97 13.27 31.28
C ASP A 131 51.69 11.90 31.90
N CYS A 132 52.62 11.41 32.72
CA CYS A 132 52.49 10.14 33.43
C CYS A 132 52.67 10.42 34.92
N SER A 133 51.66 10.12 35.73
CA SER A 133 51.69 10.37 37.18
C SER A 133 52.02 9.07 37.92
N CYS A 134 53.17 9.07 38.61
CA CYS A 134 53.65 7.95 39.43
C CYS A 134 53.63 8.32 40.93
N PRO A 135 53.20 7.41 41.82
CA PRO A 135 53.37 7.56 43.28
C PRO A 135 54.84 7.73 43.71
N PRO A 136 55.11 8.37 44.86
CA PRO A 136 56.48 8.57 45.36
C PRO A 136 57.19 7.23 45.61
N GLY A 137 58.34 7.02 44.96
CA GLY A 137 59.11 5.77 44.97
C GLY A 137 59.16 5.04 43.61
N GLY A 138 58.38 5.47 42.62
CA GLY A 138 58.60 5.12 41.21
C GLY A 138 59.70 6.01 40.63
N ASP A 139 60.97 5.71 40.93
CA ASP A 139 62.07 6.54 40.49
C ASP A 139 62.20 6.57 38.96
N GLU A 140 62.75 7.70 38.50
CA GLU A 140 63.07 8.20 37.16
C GLU A 140 63.83 7.24 36.20
N LEU A 141 63.78 5.93 36.39
CA LEU A 141 64.64 4.96 35.72
C LEU A 141 63.91 3.96 34.79
N ASN A 142 62.58 3.99 34.70
CA ASN A 142 61.86 3.13 33.74
C ASN A 142 60.62 3.81 33.11
N PRO A 143 60.75 4.42 31.91
CA PRO A 143 59.65 5.12 31.22
C PRO A 143 58.46 4.25 30.81
N ASP A 144 58.61 2.91 30.77
CA ASP A 144 57.63 1.98 30.18
C ASP A 144 56.65 1.35 31.20
N CYS A 145 56.68 1.76 32.48
CA CYS A 145 55.80 1.18 33.49
C CYS A 145 54.37 1.73 33.39
N GLY A 146 53.52 1.09 32.57
CA GLY A 146 52.05 1.23 32.59
C GLY A 146 51.46 2.44 31.87
N CYS A 147 52.24 3.49 31.60
CA CYS A 147 51.75 4.69 30.91
C CYS A 147 51.63 4.54 29.39
N GLY A 148 52.36 3.61 28.77
CA GLY A 148 52.45 3.48 27.31
C GLY A 148 53.08 4.71 26.65
N ASP A 149 52.80 4.96 25.37
CA ASP A 149 53.40 6.08 24.64
C ASP A 149 53.02 7.43 25.25
N LEU A 150 53.99 8.28 25.57
CA LEU A 150 53.75 9.64 26.10
C LEU A 150 53.59 10.70 25.01
N LYS A 151 53.88 10.33 23.76
CA LYS A 151 53.77 11.18 22.59
C LYS A 151 53.17 10.38 21.44
N GLU A 152 52.13 10.93 20.84
CA GLU A 152 51.47 10.34 19.68
C GLU A 152 51.66 11.25 18.46
N CYS A 153 51.83 10.63 17.30
CA CYS A 153 52.00 11.32 16.02
C CYS A 153 50.93 10.87 15.05
N LEU A 154 50.30 11.82 14.36
CA LEU A 154 49.34 11.54 13.30
C LEU A 154 49.72 12.33 12.04
N SER A 155 49.65 11.66 10.88
CA SER A 155 49.80 12.34 9.60
C SER A 155 48.66 13.33 9.37
N CYS A 156 49.00 14.53 8.91
CA CYS A 156 48.06 15.57 8.57
C CYS A 156 48.41 16.16 7.20
N LYS A 157 47.44 16.82 6.56
CA LYS A 157 47.64 17.59 5.34
C LYS A 157 47.62 19.06 5.73
N GLY A 158 48.60 19.84 5.27
CA GLY A 158 48.69 21.27 5.53
C GLY A 158 47.47 22.02 4.98
N GLU A 159 47.26 23.25 5.44
CA GLU A 159 46.10 24.06 5.04
C GLU A 159 45.96 24.15 3.51
N SER A 160 44.73 24.26 3.01
CA SER A 160 44.48 24.33 1.56
C SER A 160 45.11 25.58 0.96
N LEU A 161 45.73 25.42 -0.22
CA LEU A 161 46.32 26.52 -1.00
C LEU A 161 45.27 27.53 -1.50
N CYS A 162 44.00 27.14 -1.50
CA CYS A 162 42.88 27.96 -1.95
C CYS A 162 41.92 28.23 -0.76
N GLU A 163 41.27 29.40 -0.75
CA GLU A 163 40.30 29.87 0.25
C GLU A 163 38.97 30.23 -0.43
N TRP A 164 37.83 29.90 0.20
CA TRP A 164 36.53 30.30 -0.30
C TRP A 164 36.33 31.82 -0.28
N SER A 165 35.76 32.38 -1.34
CA SER A 165 35.24 33.75 -1.32
C SER A 165 34.10 33.89 -0.32
N PRO A 166 33.75 35.14 0.08
CA PRO A 166 32.44 35.40 0.64
C PRO A 166 31.34 34.88 -0.30
N TRP A 167 30.22 34.45 0.28
CA TRP A 167 29.04 34.08 -0.50
C TRP A 167 28.54 35.25 -1.34
N SER A 168 28.10 34.96 -2.57
CA SER A 168 27.47 35.94 -3.44
C SER A 168 26.16 36.45 -2.86
N GLU A 169 25.66 37.54 -3.45
CA GLU A 169 24.25 37.89 -3.36
C GLU A 169 23.37 36.72 -3.86
N PRO A 170 22.15 36.56 -3.33
CA PRO A 170 21.23 35.51 -3.76
C PRO A 170 20.95 35.55 -5.26
N LYS A 171 21.04 34.40 -5.94
CA LYS A 171 20.90 34.32 -7.40
C LYS A 171 19.47 34.21 -7.91
N ALA A 172 18.51 33.97 -7.02
CA ALA A 172 17.11 33.73 -7.36
C ALA A 172 16.16 34.33 -6.32
N PRO A 173 14.89 34.61 -6.68
CA PRO A 173 13.86 35.00 -5.72
C PRO A 173 13.63 33.92 -4.67
N CYS A 174 12.96 34.29 -3.57
CA CYS A 174 12.69 33.39 -2.45
C CYS A 174 11.88 32.18 -2.94
N THR A 175 12.20 30.98 -2.45
CA THR A 175 11.43 29.77 -2.81
C THR A 175 9.95 29.89 -2.48
N SER A 176 9.60 30.72 -1.50
CA SER A 176 8.23 30.96 -1.04
C SER A 176 7.86 32.43 -1.23
N THR A 177 6.61 32.70 -1.58
CA THR A 177 6.07 34.07 -1.69
C THR A 177 5.57 34.63 -0.35
N CYS A 178 5.33 33.79 0.65
CA CYS A 178 4.97 34.17 2.01
C CYS A 178 5.45 33.13 3.04
N GLY A 179 5.53 33.48 4.32
CA GLY A 179 5.81 32.54 5.43
C GLY A 179 7.28 32.12 5.61
N GLY A 180 8.20 32.73 4.86
CA GLY A 180 9.63 32.41 4.85
C GLY A 180 10.01 31.38 3.77
N GLY A 181 11.26 31.44 3.30
CA GLY A 181 11.80 30.50 2.32
C GLY A 181 13.32 30.48 2.32
N THR A 182 13.91 29.89 1.28
CA THR A 182 15.36 29.93 1.05
C THR A 182 15.69 30.52 -0.31
N GLN A 183 16.93 30.97 -0.49
CA GLN A 183 17.49 31.40 -1.77
C GLN A 183 18.89 30.81 -1.96
N PRO A 184 19.23 30.37 -3.17
CA PRO A 184 20.55 29.86 -3.46
C PRO A 184 21.56 31.01 -3.61
N ARG A 185 22.74 30.83 -3.04
CA ARG A 185 23.92 31.66 -3.25
C ARG A 185 25.15 30.80 -3.48
N ASP A 186 26.11 31.31 -4.24
CA ASP A 186 27.32 30.59 -4.62
C ASP A 186 28.57 31.30 -4.11
N ARG A 187 29.69 30.59 -4.03
CA ARG A 187 31.01 31.14 -3.68
C ARG A 187 32.08 30.54 -4.58
N ILE A 188 33.17 31.27 -4.81
CA ILE A 188 34.27 30.83 -5.67
C ILE A 188 35.51 30.48 -4.85
N CYS A 189 36.28 29.49 -5.28
CA CYS A 189 37.52 29.07 -4.63
C CYS A 189 38.66 29.94 -5.19
N ASN A 190 39.27 30.78 -4.35
CA ASN A 190 40.33 31.71 -4.73
C ASN A 190 41.70 31.22 -4.25
N GLU A 191 42.77 31.63 -4.92
CA GLU A 191 44.14 31.45 -4.40
C GLU A 191 44.34 32.26 -3.11
N ARG A 192 44.92 31.62 -2.08
CA ARG A 192 45.26 32.33 -0.84
C ARG A 192 46.44 33.27 -1.09
N PRO A 193 46.38 34.56 -0.69
CA PRO A 193 47.46 35.50 -0.92
C PRO A 193 48.72 35.07 -0.16
N LYS A 194 49.82 34.82 -0.88
CA LYS A 194 51.09 34.36 -0.31
C LYS A 194 51.61 35.34 0.74
N SER A 195 51.75 34.90 2.00
CA SER A 195 52.59 35.56 3.00
C SER A 195 54.04 35.09 2.85
N PHE A 196 54.86 35.93 2.22
CA PHE A 196 56.34 35.94 2.28
C PHE A 196 57.12 34.72 1.71
N GLU A 197 57.81 35.02 0.60
CA GLU A 197 58.80 34.31 -0.25
C GLU A 197 59.43 32.95 0.10
N ALA A 198 59.46 32.07 -0.92
CA ALA A 198 60.64 31.28 -1.30
C ALA A 198 60.90 31.44 -2.82
N PRO A 199 62.13 31.70 -3.31
CA PRO A 199 62.35 32.15 -4.70
C PRO A 199 62.33 31.08 -5.79
N ASP A 200 62.17 29.79 -5.48
CA ASP A 200 62.36 28.70 -6.47
C ASP A 200 61.32 27.57 -6.40
N SER A 201 60.14 27.82 -5.83
CA SER A 201 59.03 26.85 -5.85
C SER A 201 58.19 27.01 -7.12
N PRO A 202 57.86 25.93 -7.86
CA PRO A 202 57.03 26.01 -9.06
C PRO A 202 55.70 26.69 -8.75
N ARG A 203 55.31 27.70 -9.53
CA ARG A 203 54.02 28.36 -9.42
C ARG A 203 52.91 27.34 -9.72
N ARG A 204 52.38 26.70 -8.68
CA ARG A 204 51.10 25.99 -8.77
C ARG A 204 50.00 27.03 -8.65
N THR A 205 49.24 27.24 -9.73
CA THR A 205 48.02 28.06 -9.77
C THR A 205 46.81 27.18 -9.46
N CYS A 206 45.73 27.72 -8.87
CA CYS A 206 44.46 27.01 -8.64
C CYS A 206 43.67 26.81 -9.96
N ASP A 207 44.33 26.55 -11.09
CA ASP A 207 43.71 26.40 -12.41
C ASP A 207 43.58 24.92 -12.81
N SER A 208 42.42 24.31 -12.50
CA SER A 208 41.59 23.52 -13.43
C SER A 208 40.58 22.66 -12.67
N VAL A 209 39.32 23.13 -12.63
CA VAL A 209 38.17 22.42 -12.08
C VAL A 209 37.59 21.50 -13.15
N PRO A 210 37.62 20.18 -12.94
CA PRO A 210 36.41 19.41 -13.23
C PRO A 210 35.77 18.82 -11.98
N GLU A 211 36.48 18.67 -10.86
CA GLU A 211 35.93 18.03 -9.67
C GLU A 211 36.32 18.80 -8.40
N ILE A 212 35.30 19.32 -7.73
CA ILE A 212 35.35 20.21 -6.55
C ILE A 212 35.93 19.51 -5.30
N GLU A 213 36.44 18.27 -5.40
CA GLU A 213 36.94 17.52 -4.24
C GLU A 213 38.35 17.90 -3.76
N GLU A 214 39.21 18.50 -4.59
CA GLU A 214 40.63 18.65 -4.22
C GLU A 214 41.08 20.09 -3.87
N GLY A 215 40.31 21.13 -4.21
CA GLY A 215 40.76 22.53 -4.10
C GLY A 215 40.33 23.26 -2.82
N CYS A 216 39.02 23.39 -2.61
CA CYS A 216 38.43 23.98 -1.42
C CYS A 216 37.41 22.98 -0.85
N PRO A 217 37.66 22.36 0.32
CA PRO A 217 36.69 21.44 0.90
C PRO A 217 35.38 22.17 1.26
N GLY A 218 34.24 21.57 0.91
CA GLY A 218 32.90 22.08 1.20
C GLY A 218 32.06 22.44 -0.03
N ALA A 219 30.80 22.83 0.19
CA ALA A 219 29.86 23.08 -0.91
C ALA A 219 30.12 24.41 -1.63
N PHE A 220 30.01 24.40 -2.96
CA PHE A 220 30.06 25.59 -3.83
C PHE A 220 28.77 26.44 -3.75
N THR A 221 27.64 25.81 -3.40
CA THR A 221 26.31 26.42 -3.32
C THR A 221 25.71 26.19 -1.94
N GLU A 222 25.00 27.19 -1.41
CA GLU A 222 24.27 27.12 -0.14
C GLU A 222 22.88 27.74 -0.28
N GLN A 223 21.92 27.24 0.52
CA GLN A 223 20.59 27.81 0.69
C GLN A 223 20.59 28.76 1.91
N THR A 224 20.33 30.06 1.67
CA THR A 224 20.22 31.06 2.74
C THR A 224 18.76 31.41 3.01
N PRO A 225 18.32 31.60 4.27
CA PRO A 225 16.94 31.95 4.57
C PRO A 225 16.58 33.35 4.06
N CYS A 226 15.41 33.46 3.43
CA CYS A 226 14.78 34.72 3.07
C CYS A 226 13.52 34.93 3.91
N SER A 227 13.36 36.13 4.45
CA SER A 227 12.10 36.56 5.08
C SER A 227 11.19 37.16 4.03
N VAL A 228 10.01 36.56 3.91
CA VAL A 228 8.87 37.11 3.19
C VAL A 228 7.74 37.28 4.19
N ASP A 229 6.81 38.20 3.91
CA ASP A 229 5.73 38.53 4.83
C ASP A 229 4.93 37.28 5.25
N ALA A 230 4.30 37.36 6.43
CA ALA A 230 3.45 36.28 6.93
C ALA A 230 2.36 35.96 5.89
N CYS A 231 2.13 34.67 5.65
CA CYS A 231 1.07 34.25 4.73
C CYS A 231 -0.29 34.76 5.20
N PRO A 232 -1.18 35.15 4.28
CA PRO A 232 -2.55 35.48 4.64
C PRO A 232 -3.22 34.29 5.35
N PRO A 233 -4.14 34.55 6.29
CA PRO A 233 -4.84 33.51 7.04
C PRO A 233 -5.60 32.58 6.09
N LYS A 234 -5.54 31.28 6.37
CA LYS A 234 -6.18 30.22 5.59
C LYS A 234 -7.71 30.29 5.75
N CYS A 235 -8.44 29.94 4.70
CA CYS A 235 -9.89 29.77 4.77
C CYS A 235 -10.27 28.48 5.49
N GLU A 236 -11.43 28.48 6.12
CA GLU A 236 -11.96 27.32 6.85
C GLU A 236 -13.36 26.98 6.36
N PHE A 237 -13.67 25.69 6.28
CA PHE A 237 -15.01 25.26 5.94
C PHE A 237 -16.02 25.65 7.04
N GLY A 238 -17.19 26.13 6.62
CA GLY A 238 -18.35 26.31 7.47
C GLY A 238 -19.01 24.99 7.88
N GLU A 239 -20.13 25.11 8.59
CA GLU A 239 -20.93 23.95 8.97
C GLU A 239 -21.57 23.29 7.74
N TRP A 240 -21.67 21.97 7.76
CA TRP A 240 -22.38 21.20 6.75
C TRP A 240 -23.88 21.54 6.72
N THR A 241 -24.45 21.55 5.53
CA THR A 241 -25.91 21.57 5.33
C THR A 241 -26.55 20.26 5.79
N CYS A 242 -27.88 20.25 5.89
CA CYS A 242 -28.62 19.02 6.13
C CYS A 242 -28.51 18.07 4.91
N TRP A 243 -28.49 16.76 5.17
CA TRP A 243 -28.54 15.74 4.13
C TRP A 243 -29.78 15.89 3.24
N SER A 244 -29.60 15.67 1.94
CA SER A 244 -30.67 15.55 0.97
C SER A 244 -31.55 14.32 1.26
N GLU A 245 -32.72 14.25 0.61
CA GLU A 245 -33.47 13.00 0.56
C GLU A 245 -32.66 11.91 -0.17
N CYS A 246 -32.91 10.64 0.16
CA CYS A 246 -32.22 9.51 -0.43
C CYS A 246 -32.67 9.28 -1.88
N SER A 247 -31.74 9.06 -2.80
CA SER A 247 -32.04 8.87 -4.23
C SER A 247 -32.85 7.61 -4.55
N ALA A 248 -32.90 6.63 -3.64
CA ALA A 248 -33.63 5.38 -3.82
C ALA A 248 -34.32 4.96 -2.52
N THR A 249 -35.46 4.26 -2.62
CA THR A 249 -36.26 3.84 -1.46
C THR A 249 -35.97 2.41 -0.98
N CYS A 250 -35.32 1.57 -1.79
CA CYS A 250 -34.79 0.24 -1.40
C CYS A 250 -33.53 -0.07 -2.22
N GLY A 251 -32.72 -1.04 -1.77
CA GLY A 251 -31.59 -1.57 -2.54
C GLY A 251 -30.34 -0.70 -2.54
N GLY A 252 -30.31 0.33 -1.69
CA GLY A 252 -29.24 1.33 -1.65
C GLY A 252 -29.49 2.51 -2.59
N GLY A 253 -29.31 3.73 -2.07
CA GLY A 253 -29.28 4.99 -2.80
C GLY A 253 -28.23 5.93 -2.20
N LYS A 254 -28.14 7.16 -2.71
CA LYS A 254 -27.21 8.18 -2.21
C LYS A 254 -27.96 9.41 -1.69
N MET A 255 -27.45 9.99 -0.62
CA MET A 255 -27.81 11.33 -0.16
C MET A 255 -26.55 12.18 -0.09
N SER A 256 -26.68 13.49 -0.29
CA SER A 256 -25.56 14.42 -0.27
C SER A 256 -25.82 15.61 0.63
N ARG A 257 -24.73 16.22 1.11
CA ARG A 257 -24.72 17.51 1.80
C ARG A 257 -23.50 18.31 1.38
N ASP A 258 -23.58 19.62 1.50
CA ASP A 258 -22.56 20.57 1.08
C ASP A 258 -22.15 21.49 2.24
N ARG A 259 -20.98 22.13 2.13
CA ARG A 259 -20.53 23.14 3.09
C ARG A 259 -19.81 24.30 2.39
N PRO A 260 -20.05 25.55 2.79
CA PRO A 260 -19.36 26.69 2.20
C PRO A 260 -17.93 26.83 2.74
N CYS A 261 -16.99 27.30 1.90
CA CYS A 261 -15.66 27.70 2.33
C CYS A 261 -15.70 29.16 2.82
N ASN A 262 -15.54 29.39 4.12
CA ASN A 262 -15.56 30.73 4.71
C ASN A 262 -14.15 31.31 4.74
N CYS A 263 -13.97 32.49 4.13
CA CYS A 263 -12.69 33.18 4.11
C CYS A 263 -12.73 34.51 4.88
N PRO A 264 -11.63 34.88 5.55
CA PRO A 264 -11.53 36.13 6.29
C PRO A 264 -11.57 37.37 5.37
N GLU A 265 -11.98 38.49 5.94
CA GLU A 265 -12.14 39.78 5.25
C GLU A 265 -10.81 40.22 4.60
N GLY A 266 -10.77 40.29 3.27
CA GLY A 266 -9.58 40.65 2.49
C GLY A 266 -9.17 39.62 1.42
N VAL A 267 -9.73 38.40 1.43
CA VAL A 267 -9.55 37.41 0.36
C VAL A 267 -10.66 37.57 -0.69
N PRO A 268 -10.36 37.70 -2.00
CA PRO A 268 -11.39 37.76 -3.05
C PRO A 268 -12.18 36.46 -3.12
N GLU A 269 -13.50 36.52 -3.21
CA GLU A 269 -14.42 35.36 -3.24
C GLU A 269 -14.05 34.32 -4.32
N SER A 270 -13.53 34.78 -5.47
CA SER A 270 -13.05 33.90 -6.54
C SER A 270 -11.83 33.05 -6.16
N GLU A 271 -10.97 33.52 -5.26
CA GLU A 271 -9.81 32.77 -4.76
C GLU A 271 -10.20 31.74 -3.69
N CYS A 272 -11.31 31.99 -2.98
CA CYS A 272 -11.89 31.09 -2.00
C CYS A 272 -12.44 29.82 -2.65
N GLU A 273 -13.16 29.98 -3.77
CA GLU A 273 -13.87 28.88 -4.45
C GLU A 273 -12.98 28.09 -5.42
N ASN A 274 -12.02 28.73 -6.10
CA ASN A 274 -11.25 28.10 -7.19
C ASN A 274 -9.86 27.57 -6.80
N ASN A 275 -9.33 27.90 -5.62
CA ASN A 275 -7.90 27.71 -5.34
C ASN A 275 -7.56 26.81 -4.13
N GLY A 276 -8.50 25.97 -3.68
CA GLY A 276 -8.22 24.91 -2.70
C GLY A 276 -7.77 25.41 -1.32
N GLN A 277 -8.14 26.63 -0.92
CA GLN A 277 -7.75 27.19 0.39
C GLN A 277 -8.40 26.44 1.56
N CYS A 278 -9.61 25.89 1.35
CA CYS A 278 -10.22 24.95 2.28
C CYS A 278 -9.79 23.51 1.93
N GLU A 279 -9.15 22.81 2.86
CA GLU A 279 -8.70 21.42 2.68
C GLU A 279 -9.85 20.42 2.90
N GLY A 280 -10.18 19.66 1.84
CA GLY A 280 -11.20 18.61 1.84
C GLY A 280 -12.31 18.85 0.83
N GLU A 281 -13.21 17.87 0.67
CA GLU A 281 -14.29 17.98 -0.31
C GLU A 281 -15.40 18.94 0.17
N PRO A 282 -15.95 19.78 -0.72
CA PRO A 282 -17.05 20.69 -0.40
C PRO A 282 -18.42 19.99 -0.39
N ILE A 283 -18.47 18.76 -0.92
CA ILE A 283 -19.66 17.92 -1.01
C ILE A 283 -19.32 16.57 -0.40
N GLU A 284 -20.20 16.07 0.45
CA GLU A 284 -20.13 14.72 1.01
C GLU A 284 -21.31 13.92 0.51
N GLU A 285 -21.04 12.71 -0.01
CA GLU A 285 -22.06 11.73 -0.38
C GLU A 285 -22.02 10.58 0.62
N GLN A 286 -23.20 10.08 0.98
CA GLN A 286 -23.35 8.91 1.84
C GLN A 286 -24.40 7.97 1.27
N ASP A 287 -24.12 6.66 1.36
CA ASP A 287 -25.10 5.64 1.03
C ASP A 287 -26.23 5.63 2.05
N CYS A 288 -27.45 5.52 1.55
CA CYS A 288 -28.68 5.45 2.32
C CYS A 288 -29.52 4.27 1.85
N ASN A 289 -30.40 3.76 2.71
CA ASN A 289 -31.31 2.65 2.40
C ASN A 289 -30.62 1.34 1.94
N THR A 290 -29.39 1.08 2.38
CA THR A 290 -28.61 -0.14 2.08
C THR A 290 -29.12 -1.39 2.79
N ASP A 291 -29.75 -1.22 3.95
CA ASP A 291 -30.29 -2.33 4.76
C ASP A 291 -31.71 -2.73 4.33
N ILE A 292 -32.28 -2.01 3.37
CA ILE A 292 -33.59 -2.31 2.80
C ILE A 292 -33.35 -3.19 1.58
N THR A 293 -33.33 -4.51 1.80
CA THR A 293 -33.27 -5.49 0.72
C THR A 293 -34.52 -5.36 -0.14
N CYS A 294 -34.35 -4.97 -1.41
CA CYS A 294 -35.42 -5.17 -2.37
C CYS A 294 -35.62 -6.70 -2.52
N PRO A 295 -36.86 -7.21 -2.53
CA PRO A 295 -37.10 -8.65 -2.56
C PRO A 295 -36.59 -9.30 -3.87
N PRO A 296 -35.82 -10.42 -3.82
CA PRO A 296 -35.42 -11.14 -5.03
C PRO A 296 -36.07 -12.53 -5.15
N GLU A 297 -36.55 -12.87 -6.34
CA GLU A 297 -36.30 -14.19 -6.97
C GLU A 297 -36.72 -14.12 -8.46
N CYS A 298 -35.73 -14.28 -9.33
CA CYS A 298 -35.85 -14.32 -10.78
C CYS A 298 -35.16 -15.60 -11.25
N GLU A 299 -35.86 -16.46 -11.99
CA GLU A 299 -35.32 -17.71 -12.54
C GLU A 299 -35.35 -17.64 -14.07
N PHE A 300 -34.38 -18.27 -14.76
CA PHE A 300 -34.42 -18.40 -16.22
C PHE A 300 -35.63 -19.25 -16.61
N GLY A 301 -36.41 -18.77 -17.58
CA GLY A 301 -37.54 -19.52 -18.14
C GLY A 301 -37.10 -20.81 -18.83
N ASP A 302 -38.00 -21.79 -18.91
CA ASP A 302 -37.72 -23.07 -19.55
C ASP A 302 -37.63 -22.96 -21.09
N ASP A 303 -38.27 -21.93 -21.67
CA ASP A 303 -38.38 -21.70 -23.12
C ASP A 303 -37.34 -20.71 -23.67
N TRP A 304 -36.94 -20.91 -24.93
CA TRP A 304 -36.06 -19.99 -25.65
C TRP A 304 -36.84 -18.82 -26.24
N ALA A 305 -36.27 -17.62 -26.17
CA ALA A 305 -36.79 -16.47 -26.88
C ALA A 305 -36.75 -16.68 -28.41
N PRO A 306 -37.50 -15.88 -29.19
CA PRO A 306 -37.40 -15.89 -30.64
C PRO A 306 -35.98 -15.58 -31.13
N TRP A 307 -35.60 -16.09 -32.30
CA TRP A 307 -34.32 -15.76 -32.92
C TRP A 307 -34.19 -14.27 -33.23
N GLY A 308 -33.09 -13.67 -32.79
CA GLY A 308 -32.72 -12.30 -33.14
C GLY A 308 -32.41 -12.11 -34.63
N PRO A 309 -32.22 -10.85 -35.07
CA PRO A 309 -31.91 -10.54 -36.45
C PRO A 309 -30.54 -11.11 -36.86
N CYS A 310 -30.38 -11.40 -38.15
CA CYS A 310 -29.13 -11.87 -38.71
C CYS A 310 -28.05 -10.78 -38.72
N THR A 311 -26.81 -11.17 -38.41
CA THR A 311 -25.64 -10.26 -38.42
C THR A 311 -25.33 -9.70 -39.81
N THR A 312 -25.78 -10.37 -40.87
CA THR A 312 -25.64 -9.92 -42.26
C THR A 312 -27.00 -10.00 -42.97
N THR A 313 -27.23 -9.13 -43.95
CA THR A 313 -28.46 -9.11 -44.75
C THR A 313 -28.39 -10.00 -45.99
N CYS A 314 -27.19 -10.33 -46.46
CA CYS A 314 -26.93 -11.27 -47.54
C CYS A 314 -25.61 -12.04 -47.24
N GLY A 315 -25.50 -13.27 -47.74
CA GLY A 315 -24.38 -14.18 -47.54
C GLY A 315 -24.41 -14.91 -46.20
N PRO A 316 -23.34 -15.67 -45.86
CA PRO A 316 -23.25 -16.35 -44.57
C PRO A 316 -23.28 -15.31 -43.44
N GLY A 317 -24.13 -15.56 -42.46
CA GLY A 317 -24.31 -14.75 -41.26
C GLY A 317 -24.79 -15.63 -40.11
N SER A 318 -24.78 -15.10 -38.90
CA SER A 318 -25.25 -15.78 -37.69
C SER A 318 -26.36 -14.99 -37.02
N ARG A 319 -27.23 -15.68 -36.29
CA ARG A 319 -28.25 -15.10 -35.41
C ARG A 319 -28.20 -15.78 -34.05
N GLN A 320 -28.68 -15.09 -33.02
CA GLN A 320 -28.65 -15.59 -31.64
C GLN A 320 -30.04 -15.50 -30.99
N ARG A 321 -30.28 -16.36 -30.01
CA ARG A 321 -31.43 -16.28 -29.07
C ARG A 321 -31.00 -16.69 -27.68
N GLU A 322 -31.64 -16.13 -26.68
CA GLU A 322 -31.37 -16.38 -25.26
C GLU A 322 -32.61 -16.86 -24.53
N LYS A 323 -32.44 -17.43 -23.34
CA LYS A 323 -33.54 -17.70 -22.42
C LYS A 323 -33.87 -16.45 -21.62
N GLU A 324 -35.12 -16.02 -21.64
CA GLU A 324 -35.58 -14.86 -20.89
C GLU A 324 -35.73 -15.18 -19.39
N CYS A 325 -35.61 -14.16 -18.57
CA CYS A 325 -35.71 -14.26 -17.12
C CYS A 325 -37.11 -13.95 -16.62
N ASP A 326 -37.69 -14.90 -15.88
CA ASP A 326 -39.01 -14.77 -15.27
C ASP A 326 -38.87 -14.40 -13.79
N CYS A 327 -39.40 -13.24 -13.41
CA CYS A 327 -39.38 -12.75 -12.04
C CYS A 327 -40.80 -12.62 -11.51
N LYS A 328 -41.09 -13.36 -10.44
CA LYS A 328 -42.45 -13.43 -9.89
C LYS A 328 -42.90 -12.17 -9.13
N SER A 329 -42.09 -11.11 -9.01
CA SER A 329 -42.44 -9.96 -8.15
C SER A 329 -42.13 -8.54 -8.67
N SER A 330 -41.75 -8.34 -9.94
CA SER A 330 -41.55 -6.99 -10.51
C SER A 330 -41.80 -6.97 -12.03
N ASP A 331 -42.43 -5.90 -12.55
CA ASP A 331 -42.63 -5.65 -13.99
C ASP A 331 -41.34 -5.26 -14.74
N LYS A 332 -40.20 -5.15 -14.03
CA LYS A 332 -38.87 -4.93 -14.60
C LYS A 332 -37.82 -5.77 -13.89
N CYS A 333 -37.15 -6.59 -14.69
CA CYS A 333 -36.11 -7.52 -14.30
C CYS A 333 -34.84 -7.09 -15.04
N ASP A 334 -33.76 -6.71 -14.35
CA ASP A 334 -32.46 -6.41 -14.98
C ASP A 334 -31.65 -7.70 -15.26
N GLY A 335 -32.35 -8.75 -15.73
CA GLY A 335 -31.77 -10.06 -16.07
C GLY A 335 -31.55 -11.01 -14.88
N CYS A 336 -31.24 -12.27 -15.18
CA CYS A 336 -30.73 -13.27 -14.24
C CYS A 336 -29.25 -13.50 -14.55
N GLU A 337 -28.45 -13.70 -13.51
CA GLU A 337 -27.04 -14.07 -13.67
C GLU A 337 -26.90 -15.58 -13.85
N VAL A 338 -26.02 -16.01 -14.76
CA VAL A 338 -25.74 -17.44 -15.02
C VAL A 338 -25.03 -18.04 -13.78
N PRO A 339 -25.54 -19.13 -13.18
CA PRO A 339 -24.95 -19.72 -11.98
C PRO A 339 -23.50 -20.22 -12.21
N GLU A 340 -22.59 -19.94 -11.26
CA GLU A 340 -21.18 -20.38 -11.35
C GLU A 340 -21.07 -21.91 -11.51
N GLY A 341 -20.44 -22.36 -12.60
CA GLY A 341 -20.23 -23.77 -12.92
C GLY A 341 -21.17 -24.36 -13.98
N SER A 342 -22.13 -23.58 -14.50
CA SER A 342 -22.98 -23.95 -15.64
C SER A 342 -22.35 -23.53 -16.98
N ASN A 343 -22.69 -24.22 -18.08
CA ASN A 343 -22.12 -23.94 -19.40
C ASN A 343 -22.89 -22.76 -20.05
N PRO A 344 -22.23 -21.67 -20.49
CA PRO A 344 -22.89 -20.51 -21.09
C PRO A 344 -23.77 -20.85 -22.32
N ASP A 345 -23.41 -21.89 -23.08
CA ASP A 345 -24.19 -22.33 -24.26
C ASP A 345 -25.56 -22.94 -23.90
N ASP A 346 -25.82 -23.25 -22.62
CA ASP A 346 -27.13 -23.76 -22.18
C ASP A 346 -28.21 -22.64 -22.12
N PHE A 347 -27.79 -21.36 -22.20
CA PHE A 347 -28.66 -20.18 -22.05
C PHE A 347 -28.56 -19.18 -23.23
N LEU A 348 -27.62 -19.37 -24.16
CA LEU A 348 -27.49 -18.59 -25.40
C LEU A 348 -27.21 -19.52 -26.59
N GLU A 349 -28.12 -19.57 -27.57
CA GLU A 349 -27.99 -20.41 -28.76
C GLU A 349 -27.61 -19.56 -29.98
N THR A 350 -26.61 -20.00 -30.76
CA THR A 350 -26.18 -19.35 -32.01
C THR A 350 -26.45 -20.26 -33.22
N GLY A 351 -27.09 -19.72 -34.26
CA GLY A 351 -27.44 -20.48 -35.47
C GLY A 351 -27.14 -19.71 -36.75
N ASP A 352 -27.08 -20.44 -37.87
CA ASP A 352 -26.81 -19.88 -39.19
C ASP A 352 -28.01 -19.11 -39.77
N CYS A 353 -27.69 -18.06 -40.52
CA CYS A 353 -28.67 -17.22 -41.21
C CYS A 353 -29.06 -17.80 -42.58
N PRO A 354 -30.36 -17.78 -42.93
CA PRO A 354 -30.84 -18.33 -44.20
C PRO A 354 -30.73 -17.32 -45.37
N ASN A 355 -29.58 -16.66 -45.54
CA ASN A 355 -29.41 -15.56 -46.53
C ASN A 355 -28.62 -15.96 -47.79
N ALA A 356 -28.89 -15.29 -48.93
CA ALA A 356 -28.24 -15.52 -50.24
C ALA A 356 -27.03 -14.58 -50.48
N PRO A 357 -26.00 -14.91 -51.29
CA PRO A 357 -24.71 -14.17 -51.40
C PRO A 357 -24.76 -12.75 -52.06
N CYS A 358 -23.82 -11.85 -51.72
CA CYS A 358 -23.81 -10.40 -52.10
C CYS A 358 -22.91 -10.02 -53.31
N THR A 359 -23.14 -8.84 -53.95
CA THR A 359 -22.48 -8.36 -55.21
C THR A 359 -21.74 -7.00 -55.11
N CYS A 360 -20.72 -6.73 -55.95
CA CYS A 360 -19.69 -5.66 -55.84
C CYS A 360 -20.00 -4.25 -56.44
N TRP A 361 -21.25 -3.89 -56.70
CA TRP A 361 -21.62 -2.59 -57.29
C TRP A 361 -22.08 -1.58 -56.24
N GLY A 362 -21.77 -0.29 -56.43
CA GLY A 362 -22.33 0.79 -55.62
C GLY A 362 -23.78 1.08 -56.01
N ASP A 363 -24.46 1.88 -55.17
CA ASP A 363 -25.88 2.20 -55.40
C ASP A 363 -26.10 2.97 -56.71
N TRP A 364 -27.22 2.70 -57.36
CA TRP A 364 -27.65 3.43 -58.56
C TRP A 364 -28.05 4.87 -58.22
N ALA A 365 -27.62 5.81 -59.06
CA ALA A 365 -28.12 7.18 -59.07
C ALA A 365 -29.64 7.21 -59.36
N PRO A 366 -30.35 8.27 -58.95
CA PRO A 366 -31.77 8.42 -59.25
C PRO A 366 -32.05 8.46 -60.77
N TRP A 367 -33.21 7.94 -61.16
CA TRP A 367 -33.68 7.94 -62.55
C TRP A 367 -33.87 9.35 -63.10
N SER A 368 -33.52 9.56 -64.37
CA SER A 368 -33.89 10.76 -65.13
C SER A 368 -35.42 10.89 -65.34
N GLU A 369 -35.90 12.11 -65.56
CA GLU A 369 -37.33 12.39 -65.77
C GLU A 369 -37.86 11.86 -67.12
N CYS A 370 -39.10 11.37 -67.14
CA CYS A 370 -39.75 10.87 -68.36
C CYS A 370 -40.19 12.06 -69.26
N PRO A 371 -39.77 12.11 -70.54
CA PRO A 371 -40.05 13.25 -71.42
C PRO A 371 -41.54 13.60 -71.63
N ASN A 372 -42.47 12.62 -71.70
CA ASN A 372 -43.91 12.89 -71.94
C ASN A 372 -44.90 12.13 -71.02
N GLY A 373 -44.44 11.55 -69.90
CA GLY A 373 -45.33 11.14 -68.80
C GLY A 373 -46.25 9.92 -69.00
N CYS A 374 -46.22 9.19 -70.13
CA CYS A 374 -46.93 7.91 -70.24
C CYS A 374 -46.29 6.90 -71.23
N GLY A 375 -46.07 5.67 -70.74
CA GLY A 375 -46.12 4.38 -71.45
C GLY A 375 -45.14 4.04 -72.58
N THR A 376 -44.52 5.00 -73.28
CA THR A 376 -43.67 4.68 -74.46
C THR A 376 -42.28 5.30 -74.47
N ASP A 377 -41.96 6.21 -73.55
CA ASP A 377 -40.64 6.84 -73.45
C ASP A 377 -39.71 6.10 -72.47
N THR A 378 -38.39 6.23 -72.67
CA THR A 378 -37.35 5.56 -71.85
C THR A 378 -36.60 6.56 -70.96
N ARG A 379 -36.36 6.19 -69.69
CA ARG A 379 -35.51 6.92 -68.74
C ARG A 379 -34.25 6.13 -68.38
N THR A 380 -33.17 6.81 -67.99
CA THR A 380 -31.84 6.21 -67.71
C THR A 380 -31.25 6.60 -66.35
N ARG A 381 -30.38 5.76 -65.78
CA ARG A 381 -29.58 6.02 -64.55
C ARG A 381 -28.21 5.33 -64.58
N GLU A 382 -27.26 5.77 -63.75
CA GLU A 382 -25.87 5.25 -63.69
C GLU A 382 -25.41 4.89 -62.27
N ARG A 383 -24.42 3.99 -62.10
CA ARG A 383 -23.86 3.60 -60.78
C ARG A 383 -22.32 3.50 -60.78
N PRO A 384 -21.66 3.80 -59.65
CA PRO A 384 -20.21 3.68 -59.53
C PRO A 384 -19.77 2.26 -59.16
N CYS A 385 -18.59 1.85 -59.65
CA CYS A 385 -17.87 0.70 -59.12
C CYS A 385 -17.13 1.11 -57.83
N ILE A 386 -17.22 0.29 -56.78
CA ILE A 386 -16.73 0.62 -55.42
C ILE A 386 -15.62 -0.32 -54.92
N CYS A 387 -15.16 -1.27 -55.73
CA CYS A 387 -13.97 -2.07 -55.46
C CYS A 387 -12.77 -1.55 -56.27
N GLU A 388 -11.58 -1.53 -55.67
CA GLU A 388 -10.37 -0.92 -56.26
C GLU A 388 -9.60 -1.83 -57.23
N ASP A 389 -10.01 -3.09 -57.42
CA ASP A 389 -9.42 -4.03 -58.39
C ASP A 389 -10.38 -4.34 -59.55
N GLU A 390 -9.84 -4.41 -60.77
CA GLU A 390 -10.47 -4.35 -62.12
C GLU A 390 -11.55 -5.42 -62.46
N ASP A 391 -12.62 -5.55 -61.68
CA ASP A 391 -13.76 -6.43 -61.99
C ASP A 391 -15.11 -5.67 -62.09
N CYS A 392 -15.11 -4.49 -62.70
CA CYS A 392 -16.33 -3.79 -63.10
C CYS A 392 -16.30 -3.47 -64.59
N ASN A 393 -17.22 -4.05 -65.36
CA ASN A 393 -17.29 -3.83 -66.80
C ASN A 393 -18.01 -2.50 -67.10
N GLU A 394 -17.45 -1.65 -67.96
CA GLU A 394 -17.97 -0.30 -68.24
C GLU A 394 -19.34 -0.30 -68.93
N GLU A 395 -19.82 -1.42 -69.48
CA GLU A 395 -21.14 -1.51 -70.12
C GLU A 395 -22.30 -1.74 -69.12
N ASP A 396 -22.00 -2.16 -67.89
CA ASP A 396 -22.99 -2.50 -66.85
C ASP A 396 -23.21 -1.36 -65.84
N ASN A 397 -22.65 -0.19 -66.11
CA ASN A 397 -22.74 1.00 -65.26
C ASN A 397 -23.92 1.93 -65.60
N ILE A 398 -24.66 1.63 -66.67
CA ILE A 398 -25.82 2.40 -67.15
C ILE A 398 -27.03 1.48 -67.35
N GLU A 399 -28.19 1.89 -66.85
CA GLU A 399 -29.45 1.16 -66.96
C GLU A 399 -30.55 2.03 -67.61
N GLN A 400 -31.42 1.42 -68.42
CA GLN A 400 -32.52 2.10 -69.13
C GLN A 400 -33.86 1.35 -68.96
N GLU A 401 -34.97 2.07 -68.75
CA GLU A 401 -36.31 1.46 -68.59
C GLU A 401 -37.45 2.31 -69.18
N ILE A 402 -38.56 1.65 -69.55
CA ILE A 402 -39.77 2.27 -70.12
C ILE A 402 -40.69 2.78 -68.99
N CYS A 403 -41.29 3.97 -69.14
CA CYS A 403 -42.14 4.59 -68.12
C CYS A 403 -43.47 3.80 -67.86
N PRO A 404 -43.94 3.59 -66.61
CA PRO A 404 -45.09 2.71 -66.31
C PRO A 404 -46.49 3.36 -66.47
N GLY A 405 -47.49 2.64 -67.05
CA GLY A 405 -48.96 2.98 -67.02
C GLY A 405 -49.87 2.19 -68.00
N ASP A 406 -51.11 1.84 -67.59
CA ASP A 406 -52.13 1.07 -68.36
C ASP A 406 -53.19 1.94 -69.10
N SER A 407 -53.75 1.39 -70.19
CA SER A 407 -54.61 2.05 -71.21
C SER A 407 -55.89 2.74 -70.69
N CYS A 408 -56.27 3.87 -71.30
CA CYS A 408 -57.14 4.90 -70.74
C CYS A 408 -58.65 4.86 -71.10
N MET A 409 -59.29 3.68 -71.33
CA MET A 409 -60.67 3.61 -71.89
C MET A 409 -61.75 2.77 -71.13
N TRP A 410 -61.43 2.02 -70.06
CA TRP A 410 -62.45 1.37 -69.19
C TRP A 410 -62.79 2.24 -67.97
N SER A 411 -64.04 2.24 -67.50
CA SER A 411 -64.35 2.79 -66.18
C SER A 411 -63.75 1.90 -65.08
N CYS A 412 -63.55 2.47 -63.89
CA CYS A 412 -63.15 1.68 -62.74
C CYS A 412 -64.25 0.66 -62.36
N TRP A 413 -63.83 -0.47 -61.78
CA TRP A 413 -64.74 -1.44 -61.17
C TRP A 413 -65.47 -0.84 -59.97
N SER A 414 -66.76 -1.12 -59.86
CA SER A 414 -67.53 -0.85 -58.64
C SER A 414 -67.02 -1.69 -57.47
N GLU A 415 -67.41 -1.27 -56.26
CA GLU A 415 -67.11 -2.03 -55.05
C GLU A 415 -67.87 -3.37 -55.01
N TRP A 416 -67.32 -4.32 -54.25
CA TRP A 416 -67.94 -5.64 -54.08
C TRP A 416 -69.22 -5.54 -53.24
N SER A 417 -70.28 -6.22 -53.68
CA SER A 417 -71.49 -6.43 -52.87
C SER A 417 -71.22 -7.26 -51.61
N GLU A 418 -72.16 -7.22 -50.66
CA GLU A 418 -72.18 -8.14 -49.52
C GLU A 418 -72.43 -9.59 -49.95
N CYS A 419 -72.05 -10.54 -49.11
CA CYS A 419 -72.23 -11.96 -49.36
C CYS A 419 -73.72 -12.36 -49.39
N LEU A 420 -74.09 -13.23 -50.32
CA LEU A 420 -75.46 -13.73 -50.45
C LEU A 420 -75.75 -14.81 -49.38
N GLY A 421 -76.38 -14.45 -48.25
CA GLY A 421 -76.69 -15.38 -47.16
C GLY A 421 -76.48 -14.76 -45.78
N GLY A 422 -76.41 -15.60 -44.75
CA GLY A 422 -76.23 -15.19 -43.35
C GLY A 422 -77.51 -15.30 -42.52
N VAL A 423 -77.38 -15.29 -41.19
CA VAL A 423 -78.46 -15.57 -40.21
C VAL A 423 -79.74 -14.73 -40.35
N ASN A 424 -79.71 -13.61 -41.09
CA ASN A 424 -80.85 -12.73 -41.35
C ASN A 424 -81.24 -12.64 -42.84
N SER A 425 -80.62 -13.42 -43.74
CA SER A 425 -80.91 -13.39 -45.17
C SER A 425 -82.04 -14.34 -45.53
N LEU A 426 -82.91 -13.92 -46.45
CA LEU A 426 -84.01 -14.73 -46.98
C LEU A 426 -83.55 -15.71 -48.08
N GLU A 427 -82.36 -15.50 -48.65
CA GLU A 427 -81.74 -16.38 -49.65
C GLU A 427 -80.27 -16.64 -49.31
N GLY A 428 -79.85 -17.91 -49.44
CA GLY A 428 -78.50 -18.38 -49.11
C GLY A 428 -78.38 -19.07 -47.74
N PRO A 429 -77.28 -19.79 -47.47
CA PRO A 429 -77.07 -20.49 -46.19
C PRO A 429 -76.78 -19.51 -45.03
N PRO A 430 -77.08 -19.87 -43.78
CA PRO A 430 -76.88 -18.98 -42.62
C PRO A 430 -75.41 -18.81 -42.19
N CYS A 431 -74.55 -19.75 -42.56
CA CYS A 431 -73.11 -19.80 -42.24
C CYS A 431 -72.38 -20.67 -43.30
N GLY A 432 -71.05 -20.54 -43.42
CA GLY A 432 -70.23 -21.23 -44.42
C GLY A 432 -70.02 -20.47 -45.74
N GLU A 433 -69.63 -21.15 -46.82
CA GLU A 433 -69.24 -20.50 -48.07
C GLU A 433 -70.43 -19.94 -48.89
N SER A 434 -70.23 -18.77 -49.48
CA SER A 434 -71.16 -18.07 -50.36
C SER A 434 -70.38 -17.23 -51.42
N THR A 435 -71.06 -16.34 -52.16
CA THR A 435 -70.46 -15.51 -53.21
C THR A 435 -70.92 -14.05 -53.13
N LYS A 436 -70.09 -13.16 -53.69
CA LYS A 436 -70.33 -11.72 -53.86
C LYS A 436 -69.94 -11.26 -55.26
N LYS A 437 -70.50 -10.14 -55.73
CA LYS A 437 -70.38 -9.66 -57.12
C LYS A 437 -70.05 -8.17 -57.25
N ARG A 438 -69.42 -7.76 -58.36
CA ARG A 438 -69.19 -6.35 -58.75
C ARG A 438 -69.21 -6.15 -60.27
N THR A 439 -69.35 -4.91 -60.73
CA THR A 439 -69.51 -4.55 -62.16
C THR A 439 -68.71 -3.31 -62.60
N ARG A 440 -68.42 -3.15 -63.90
CA ARG A 440 -67.81 -1.94 -64.52
C ARG A 440 -68.42 -1.63 -65.88
N THR A 441 -68.20 -0.43 -66.41
CA THR A 441 -68.81 0.00 -67.67
C THR A 441 -67.76 0.54 -68.64
N CYS A 442 -67.98 0.35 -69.94
CA CYS A 442 -67.11 0.92 -70.96
C CYS A 442 -67.64 2.31 -71.36
N ASP A 443 -66.80 3.34 -71.23
CA ASP A 443 -67.18 4.73 -71.49
C ASP A 443 -66.97 5.10 -72.97
N CYS A 444 -67.82 4.57 -73.86
CA CYS A 444 -67.75 4.83 -75.29
C CYS A 444 -68.41 6.17 -75.70
N PRO A 445 -67.90 6.85 -76.75
CA PRO A 445 -68.57 8.00 -77.34
C PRO A 445 -69.96 7.64 -77.91
N PRO A 446 -70.97 8.54 -77.85
CA PRO A 446 -72.34 8.23 -78.25
C PRO A 446 -72.44 7.88 -79.74
N GLY A 447 -72.96 6.69 -80.03
CA GLY A 447 -73.16 6.16 -81.39
C GLY A 447 -72.13 5.13 -81.85
N VAL A 448 -71.15 4.79 -81.00
CA VAL A 448 -70.20 3.69 -81.22
C VAL A 448 -70.58 2.53 -80.30
N ASP A 449 -70.58 1.33 -80.85
CA ASP A 449 -70.94 0.09 -80.14
C ASP A 449 -69.78 -0.41 -79.25
N GLU A 450 -70.09 -1.15 -78.19
CA GLU A 450 -69.15 -1.59 -77.16
C GLU A 450 -68.02 -2.48 -77.72
N ASP A 451 -68.32 -3.28 -78.74
CA ASP A 451 -67.34 -4.16 -79.40
C ASP A 451 -66.34 -3.40 -80.30
N GLU A 452 -66.72 -2.23 -80.82
CA GLU A 452 -65.89 -1.42 -81.75
C GLU A 452 -65.03 -0.38 -81.01
N CYS A 453 -65.38 -0.13 -79.76
CA CYS A 453 -64.80 0.85 -78.84
C CYS A 453 -63.55 0.32 -78.10
N GLY A 454 -63.15 -0.93 -78.35
CA GLY A 454 -61.87 -1.50 -77.91
C GLY A 454 -61.81 -1.87 -76.44
N CYS A 455 -62.96 -1.98 -75.78
CA CYS A 455 -63.09 -2.44 -74.42
C CYS A 455 -63.07 -3.98 -74.36
N GLU A 456 -61.88 -4.57 -74.37
CA GLU A 456 -61.75 -6.03 -74.25
C GLU A 456 -61.84 -6.49 -72.78
N GLY A 457 -62.76 -7.43 -72.50
CA GLY A 457 -62.91 -8.10 -71.20
C GLY A 457 -64.33 -8.05 -70.60
N PRO A 458 -64.59 -8.79 -69.50
CA PRO A 458 -65.93 -8.86 -68.90
C PRO A 458 -66.29 -7.57 -68.13
N SER A 459 -67.59 -7.29 -68.08
CA SER A 459 -68.19 -6.16 -67.36
C SER A 459 -68.72 -6.51 -65.97
N GLU A 460 -68.83 -7.80 -65.63
CA GLU A 460 -69.25 -8.29 -64.31
C GLU A 460 -68.31 -9.40 -63.81
N GLU A 461 -68.12 -9.45 -62.50
CA GLU A 461 -67.21 -10.39 -61.84
C GLU A 461 -67.80 -10.92 -60.54
N GLU A 462 -67.61 -12.22 -60.28
CA GLU A 462 -68.06 -12.90 -59.07
C GLU A 462 -66.88 -13.51 -58.31
N ALA A 463 -66.93 -13.44 -56.99
CA ALA A 463 -65.90 -13.98 -56.10
C ALA A 463 -66.52 -14.75 -54.93
N PRO A 464 -65.86 -15.83 -54.46
CA PRO A 464 -66.28 -16.55 -53.27
C PRO A 464 -66.13 -15.67 -52.03
N CYS A 465 -66.93 -15.94 -51.02
CA CYS A 465 -66.84 -15.32 -49.72
C CYS A 465 -67.34 -16.25 -48.61
N ASP A 466 -66.89 -16.03 -47.38
CA ASP A 466 -67.18 -16.92 -46.25
C ASP A 466 -68.06 -16.19 -45.23
N LEU A 467 -69.19 -16.82 -44.87
CA LEU A 467 -70.16 -16.34 -43.88
C LEU A 467 -69.80 -16.77 -42.46
N GLY A 468 -68.70 -17.51 -42.28
CA GLY A 468 -68.16 -17.90 -40.98
C GLY A 468 -68.64 -19.26 -40.47
N SER A 469 -68.05 -19.72 -39.36
CA SER A 469 -68.27 -21.06 -38.83
C SER A 469 -69.68 -21.27 -38.29
N CYS A 470 -70.29 -22.38 -38.69
CA CYS A 470 -71.58 -22.80 -38.14
C CYS A 470 -71.49 -23.20 -36.67
N GLU A 471 -70.33 -23.58 -36.14
CA GLU A 471 -70.20 -23.85 -34.69
C GLU A 471 -70.41 -22.58 -33.87
N ASP A 472 -69.84 -21.47 -34.33
CA ASP A 472 -69.89 -20.19 -33.60
C ASP A 472 -71.22 -19.46 -33.79
N LEU A 473 -71.81 -19.57 -34.99
CA LEU A 473 -73.02 -18.82 -35.34
C LEU A 473 -74.30 -19.58 -35.02
N CYS A 474 -74.28 -20.92 -35.02
CA CYS A 474 -75.46 -21.73 -34.75
C CYS A 474 -75.55 -22.29 -33.33
N TYR A 475 -74.48 -22.31 -32.53
CA TYR A 475 -74.53 -22.83 -31.17
C TYR A 475 -74.44 -21.72 -30.12
N THR A 476 -75.10 -21.94 -29.00
CA THR A 476 -74.91 -21.10 -27.83
C THR A 476 -73.55 -21.37 -27.20
N GLN A 477 -73.12 -20.43 -26.38
CA GLN A 477 -71.96 -20.65 -25.52
C GLN A 477 -72.22 -21.81 -24.54
N TRP A 478 -71.14 -22.48 -24.17
CA TRP A 478 -71.14 -23.52 -23.16
C TRP A 478 -71.54 -22.97 -21.80
N SER A 479 -72.36 -23.72 -21.09
CA SER A 479 -72.67 -23.45 -19.70
C SER A 479 -71.43 -23.63 -18.82
N PRO A 480 -71.43 -23.07 -17.60
CA PRO A 480 -70.37 -23.33 -16.64
C PRO A 480 -70.29 -24.81 -16.27
N TRP A 481 -69.07 -25.28 -16.02
CA TRP A 481 -68.82 -26.61 -15.47
C TRP A 481 -69.55 -26.82 -14.15
N SER A 482 -70.24 -27.94 -14.02
CA SER A 482 -70.89 -28.32 -12.77
C SER A 482 -69.84 -28.58 -11.66
N PRO A 483 -70.14 -28.25 -10.40
CA PRO A 483 -69.15 -28.32 -9.33
C PRO A 483 -68.75 -29.77 -9.00
N CYS A 484 -67.46 -29.97 -8.71
CA CYS A 484 -66.91 -31.26 -8.29
C CYS A 484 -67.33 -31.64 -6.86
N GLY A 485 -67.58 -32.94 -6.62
CA GLY A 485 -67.90 -33.48 -5.29
C GLY A 485 -66.68 -33.59 -4.37
N GLU A 486 -66.92 -33.64 -3.05
CA GLU A 486 -65.87 -33.56 -2.02
C GLU A 486 -64.88 -34.75 -2.00
N CYS A 487 -65.18 -35.87 -2.68
CA CYS A 487 -64.28 -37.06 -2.76
C CYS A 487 -64.23 -37.64 -4.19
N GLY A 488 -63.88 -36.81 -5.18
CA GLY A 488 -63.80 -37.20 -6.60
C GLY A 488 -65.15 -37.20 -7.33
N GLY A 489 -65.14 -37.21 -8.68
CA GLY A 489 -66.35 -37.18 -9.53
C GLY A 489 -66.11 -36.74 -10.98
N LEU A 490 -67.17 -36.54 -11.77
CA LEU A 490 -67.14 -35.93 -13.11
C LEU A 490 -67.91 -34.60 -13.09
N SER A 491 -67.28 -33.55 -13.58
CA SER A 491 -67.90 -32.26 -13.90
C SER A 491 -68.41 -32.26 -15.34
N THR A 492 -69.55 -31.64 -15.59
CA THR A 492 -70.20 -31.60 -16.91
C THR A 492 -70.68 -30.18 -17.26
N ARG A 493 -70.71 -29.87 -18.56
CA ARG A 493 -71.30 -28.62 -19.10
C ARG A 493 -72.01 -28.87 -20.42
N GLU A 494 -72.93 -27.97 -20.78
CA GLU A 494 -73.86 -28.15 -21.91
C GLU A 494 -74.05 -26.85 -22.73
N ARG A 495 -74.37 -26.97 -24.02
CA ARG A 495 -74.77 -25.87 -24.93
C ARG A 495 -75.90 -26.32 -25.85
N GLU A 496 -76.61 -25.40 -26.48
CA GLU A 496 -77.74 -25.68 -27.37
C GLU A 496 -77.47 -25.17 -28.80
N CYS A 497 -78.00 -25.85 -29.82
CA CYS A 497 -77.99 -25.35 -31.20
C CYS A 497 -79.29 -24.60 -31.52
N LYS A 498 -79.17 -23.43 -32.15
CA LYS A 498 -80.28 -22.51 -32.49
C LYS A 498 -80.65 -22.49 -33.97
N CYS A 499 -79.83 -23.05 -34.85
CA CYS A 499 -80.15 -23.21 -36.27
C CYS A 499 -80.98 -24.48 -36.53
N ASP A 500 -81.45 -24.65 -37.76
CA ASP A 500 -82.13 -25.89 -38.17
C ASP A 500 -81.21 -27.11 -38.03
N ALA A 501 -81.80 -28.27 -37.72
CA ALA A 501 -81.07 -29.47 -37.29
C ALA A 501 -80.01 -29.96 -38.28
N GLU A 502 -80.16 -29.69 -39.58
CA GLU A 502 -79.18 -30.07 -40.61
C GLU A 502 -77.83 -29.33 -40.48
N TRP A 503 -77.84 -28.16 -39.85
CA TRP A 503 -76.67 -27.33 -39.55
C TRP A 503 -76.15 -27.53 -38.12
N CYS A 504 -76.83 -28.37 -37.32
CA CYS A 504 -76.46 -28.69 -35.95
C CYS A 504 -75.66 -30.00 -35.85
N GLN A 505 -74.40 -29.96 -36.30
CA GLN A 505 -73.54 -31.17 -36.38
C GLN A 505 -72.52 -31.35 -35.24
N PHE A 506 -72.42 -30.41 -34.30
CA PHE A 506 -71.47 -30.42 -33.19
C PHE A 506 -72.12 -30.88 -31.88
N THR A 507 -71.31 -31.40 -30.96
CA THR A 507 -71.80 -31.93 -29.69
C THR A 507 -72.25 -30.83 -28.73
N THR A 508 -73.25 -31.16 -27.92
CA THR A 508 -73.95 -30.24 -27.02
C THR A 508 -73.69 -30.50 -25.53
N THR A 509 -73.01 -31.59 -25.16
CA THR A 509 -72.64 -31.91 -23.77
C THR A 509 -71.19 -32.37 -23.71
N GLU A 510 -70.46 -31.91 -22.68
CA GLU A 510 -69.05 -32.19 -22.44
C GLU A 510 -68.82 -32.56 -20.97
N MET A 511 -67.88 -33.48 -20.69
CA MET A 511 -67.63 -34.03 -19.34
C MET A 511 -66.13 -34.13 -19.03
N ASN A 512 -65.75 -33.94 -17.75
CA ASN A 512 -64.35 -33.96 -17.28
C ASN A 512 -64.21 -34.50 -15.84
N GLU A 513 -63.08 -35.12 -15.49
CA GLU A 513 -62.83 -35.73 -14.17
C GLU A 513 -62.33 -34.74 -13.11
N CYS A 514 -62.78 -34.94 -11.87
CA CYS A 514 -62.47 -34.12 -10.70
C CYS A 514 -61.33 -34.73 -9.85
N PRO A 515 -60.44 -33.89 -9.28
CA PRO A 515 -59.26 -34.35 -8.53
C PRO A 515 -59.55 -34.82 -7.08
N ASP A 516 -58.83 -35.84 -6.60
CA ASP A 516 -59.00 -36.48 -5.27
C ASP A 516 -58.01 -35.97 -4.20
N PHE A 517 -58.48 -35.34 -3.11
CA PHE A 517 -57.63 -34.92 -1.97
C PHE A 517 -57.92 -35.74 -0.69
N LYS A 518 -56.85 -36.01 0.08
CA LYS A 518 -56.77 -37.00 1.18
C LYS A 518 -57.89 -36.91 2.23
N CYS A 519 -58.87 -37.81 2.13
CA CYS A 519 -59.72 -38.21 3.24
C CYS A 519 -58.87 -38.86 4.35
N LYS A 520 -58.94 -38.38 5.61
CA LYS A 520 -58.38 -39.09 6.79
C LYS A 520 -59.50 -39.75 7.62
N PRO A 521 -59.26 -40.93 8.23
CA PRO A 521 -60.24 -41.61 9.08
C PRO A 521 -60.11 -41.26 10.59
N GLY A 522 -61.25 -41.11 11.27
CA GLY A 522 -61.45 -41.12 12.75
C GLY A 522 -61.55 -39.74 13.43
N THR A 523 -62.43 -39.44 14.39
CA THR A 523 -63.24 -40.25 15.34
C THR A 523 -64.47 -39.46 15.81
N GLY A 524 -65.61 -40.15 15.79
CA GLY A 524 -66.88 -39.89 16.47
C GLY A 524 -67.69 -41.17 16.37
#